data_AF-A0A149QU33-F1
#
_entry.id   AF-A0A149QU33-F1
#
_cell.length_a   1.000
_cell.length_b   1.000
_cell.length_c   1.000
_cell.angle_alpha   90.00
_cell.angle_beta   90.00
_cell.angle_gamma   90.00
#
_symmetry.space_group_name_H-M   'P 1'
#
loop_
_entity.id
_entity.type
_entity.pdbx_description
1 polymer ?
#
loop_
_entity_poly.entity_id
_entity_poly.type
_entity_poly.pdbx_seq_one_letter_code
_entity_poly.pdbx_strand_id
1 'polypeptide(L)' 'MIVCSCNALSHQDIEIAIHNGASRPAEIYSARKCKAKCGNCVPGIVCLLRSALQKAQPEQTHLNAA' A
#
# COMPACT_ATOMS: atom_id res chain seq x y z
N MET A 1 -9.41 -1.34 9.99
CA MET A 1 -10.01 -0.08 9.46
C MET A 1 -10.41 -0.27 8.01
N ILE A 2 -11.58 0.22 7.60
CA ILE A 2 -11.97 0.31 6.18
C ILE A 2 -11.25 1.50 5.52
N VAL A 3 -10.57 1.26 4.41
CA VAL A 3 -9.86 2.28 3.62
C VAL A 3 -10.66 2.67 2.37
N CYS A 4 -11.40 1.73 1.78
CA CYS A 4 -12.28 2.01 0.64
C CYS A 4 -13.69 1.48 0.89
N SER A 5 -14.66 2.37 1.12
CA SER A 5 -16.07 1.98 1.29
C SER A 5 -16.70 1.46 0.00
N CYS A 6 -16.33 2.02 -1.16
CA CYS A 6 -16.86 1.66 -2.47
C CYS A 6 -16.61 0.19 -2.87
N ASN A 7 -15.48 -0.36 -2.45
CA ASN A 7 -15.02 -1.71 -2.77
C ASN A 7 -14.82 -2.56 -1.51
N ALA A 8 -15.25 -2.08 -0.35
CA ALA A 8 -15.08 -2.70 0.96
C ALA A 8 -13.63 -3.17 1.25
N LEU A 9 -12.64 -2.35 0.89
CA LEU A 9 -11.22 -2.66 1.16
C LEU A 9 -10.85 -2.20 2.56
N SER A 10 -10.36 -3.12 3.37
CA SER A 10 -9.75 -2.85 4.66
C SER A 10 -8.26 -2.55 4.53
N HIS A 11 -7.67 -2.02 5.60
CA HIS A 11 -6.23 -1.86 5.73
C HIS A 11 -5.48 -3.18 5.53
N GLN A 12 -6.01 -4.28 6.08
CA GLN A 12 -5.42 -5.62 5.91
C GLN A 12 -5.46 -6.07 4.44
N ASP A 13 -6.51 -5.74 3.70
CA ASP A 13 -6.59 -6.06 2.27
C ASP A 13 -5.51 -5.37 1.45
N ILE A 14 -5.13 -4.16 1.85
CA ILE A 14 -4.05 -3.40 1.22
C ILE A 14 -2.70 -4.01 1.60
N GLU A 15 -2.46 -4.28 2.89
CA GLU A 15 -1.21 -4.91 3.36
C GLU A 15 -0.95 -6.26 2.68
N ILE A 16 -1.98 -7.11 2.53
CA ILE A 16 -1.86 -8.39 1.82
C ILE A 16 -1.49 -8.17 0.35
N ALA A 17 -2.11 -7.20 -0.33
CA ALA A 17 -1.79 -6.92 -1.73
C ALA A 17 -0.36 -6.37 -1.88
N ILE A 18 0.10 -5.52 -0.95
CA ILE A 18 1.48 -5.02 -0.89
C ILE A 18 2.47 -6.17 -0.66
N HIS A 19 2.19 -7.06 0.30
CA HIS A 19 3.01 -8.23 0.57
C HIS A 19 3.14 -9.13 -0.67
N ASN A 20 2.08 -9.21 -1.47
CA ASN A 20 2.06 -9.94 -2.74
C ASN A 20 2.67 -9.15 -3.93
N GLY A 21 3.30 -8.00 -3.68
CA GLY A 21 4.06 -7.24 -4.68
C GLY A 21 3.37 -6.02 -5.27
N ALA A 22 2.19 -5.62 -4.78
CA ALA A 22 1.56 -4.38 -5.24
C ALA A 22 2.40 -3.16 -4.83
N SER A 23 2.73 -2.34 -5.84
CA SER A 23 3.52 -1.11 -5.72
C SER A 23 2.72 0.14 -6.10
N ARG A 24 1.53 -0.03 -6.70
CA ARG A 24 0.67 1.07 -7.17
C ARG A 24 -0.81 0.80 -6.84
N PRO A 25 -1.66 1.85 -6.66
CA PRO A 25 -3.08 1.66 -6.32
C PRO A 25 -3.88 0.77 -7.28
N ALA A 26 -3.57 0.82 -8.59
CA ALA A 26 -4.21 -0.03 -9.59
C ALA A 26 -4.00 -1.53 -9.33
N GLU A 27 -2.85 -1.91 -8.79
CA GLU A 27 -2.50 -3.30 -8.48
C GLU A 27 -3.27 -3.78 -7.24
N ILE A 28 -3.51 -2.90 -6.26
CA ILE A 28 -4.38 -3.18 -5.10
C ILE A 28 -5.80 -3.52 -5.58
N TYR A 29 -6.36 -2.69 -6.48
CA TYR A 29 -7.70 -2.94 -7.02
C TYR A 29 -7.74 -4.24 -7.83
N SER A 30 -6.71 -4.49 -8.64
CA SER A 30 -6.60 -5.70 -9.47
C SER A 30 -6.47 -6.97 -8.63
N ALA A 31 -5.68 -6.97 -7.56
CA ALA A 31 -5.54 -8.07 -6.61
C ALA A 31 -6.88 -8.44 -5.95
N ARG A 32 -7.78 -7.46 -5.81
CA ARG A 32 -9.13 -7.62 -5.26
C ARG A 32 -10.22 -7.74 -6.32
N LYS A 33 -9.85 -7.90 -7.60
CA LYS A 33 -10.76 -8.05 -8.75
C LYS A 33 -11.79 -6.92 -8.84
N CYS A 34 -11.39 -5.71 -8.49
CA CYS A 34 -12.24 -4.52 -8.53
C CYS A 34 -11.57 -3.38 -9.31
N LYS A 35 -12.31 -2.31 -9.54
CA LYS A 35 -11.82 -1.06 -10.15
C LYS A 35 -12.06 0.10 -9.20
N ALA A 36 -11.29 1.18 -9.37
CA ALA A 36 -11.56 2.43 -8.65
C ALA A 36 -12.98 2.92 -8.96
N LYS A 37 -13.68 3.44 -7.94
CA LYS A 37 -14.98 4.11 -8.09
C LYS A 37 -14.84 5.61 -7.84
N CYS A 38 -15.05 6.09 -6.61
CA CYS A 38 -14.98 7.52 -6.30
C CYS A 38 -13.56 8.08 -6.09
N GLY A 39 -12.55 7.22 -5.87
CA GLY A 39 -11.15 7.64 -5.69
C GLY A 39 -10.79 8.18 -4.30
N ASN A 40 -11.73 8.38 -3.37
CA ASN A 40 -11.44 8.96 -2.04
C ASN A 40 -10.43 8.15 -1.20
N CYS A 41 -10.30 6.85 -1.48
CA CYS A 41 -9.32 5.97 -0.81
C CYS A 41 -7.88 6.11 -1.35
N VAL A 42 -7.68 6.75 -2.51
CA VAL A 42 -6.38 6.80 -3.20
C VAL A 42 -5.28 7.43 -2.33
N PRO A 43 -5.48 8.57 -1.64
CA PRO A 43 -4.43 9.13 -0.78
C PRO A 43 -4.01 8.18 0.34
N GLY A 44 -4.97 7.47 0.96
CA GLY A 44 -4.70 6.48 2.01
C GLY A 44 -3.94 5.27 1.48
N ILE A 45 -4.33 4.74 0.32
CA ILE A 45 -3.63 3.64 -0.36
C ILE A 45 -2.18 4.06 -0.69
N VAL A 46 -1.98 5.27 -1.23
CA VAL A 46 -0.65 5.78 -1.58
C VAL A 46 0.22 5.96 -0.34
N CYS A 47 -0.34 6.42 0.77
CA CYS A 47 0.38 6.53 2.04
C CYS A 47 0.91 5.15 2.49
N LEU A 48 0.04 4.14 2.53
CA LEU A 48 0.39 2.78 2.92
C LEU A 48 1.48 2.18 2.00
N LEU A 49 1.33 2.33 0.69
CA LEU A 49 2.32 1.89 -0.30
C LEU A 49 3.68 2.52 -0.05
N ARG A 50 3.75 3.85 0.13
CA ARG A 50 5.02 4.54 0.37
C ARG A 50 5.68 4.08 1.66
N SER A 51 4.91 3.96 2.75
CA SER A 51 5.43 3.47 4.02
C SER A 51 5.97 2.04 3.91
N ALA A 52 5.30 1.16 3.17
CA ALA A 52 5.78 -0.21 2.95
C ALA A 52 7.05 -0.25 2.09
N LEU A 53 7.10 0.53 1.00
CA LEU A 53 8.26 0.61 0.11
C LEU A 53 9.49 1.19 0.83
N GLN A 54 9.30 2.17 1.72
CA GLN A 54 10.38 2.72 2.55
C GLN A 54 10.91 1.70 3.54
N LYS A 55 10.03 0.93 4.20
CA LYS A 55 10.42 -0.16 5.12
C LYS A 55 11.15 -1.30 4.42
N ALA A 56 10.90 -1.51 3.14
CA ALA A 56 11.55 -2.54 2.34
C ALA A 56 12.97 -2.14 1.87
N GLN A 57 13.39 -0.90 2.06
CA GLN A 57 14.78 -0.49 1.80
C GLN A 57 15.67 -0.94 2.98
N PRO A 58 16.82 -1.58 2.71
CA PRO A 58 17.74 -1.97 3.77
C PRO A 58 18.23 -0.72 4.49
N GLU A 59 18.09 -0.73 5.80
CA GLU A 59 18.61 0.24 6.74
C GLU A 59 20.06 0.60 6.39
N GLN A 60 20.29 1.87 6.04
CA GLN A 60 21.64 2.40 5.80
C GLN A 60 22.44 2.33 7.09
N THR A 61 23.39 1.39 7.10
CA THR A 61 24.65 1.36 7.83
C THR A 61 25.00 2.67 8.55
N HIS A 62 24.63 2.78 9.83
CA HIS A 62 25.37 3.60 10.80
C HIS A 62 26.67 2.86 11.16
N LEU A 63 27.62 2.80 10.22
CA LEU A 63 29.03 2.53 10.49
C LEU A 63 29.84 3.54 9.69
N ASN A 64 29.93 4.75 10.24
CA ASN A 64 30.97 5.75 9.97
C ASN A 64 30.86 6.85 11.05
N ALA A 65 31.24 6.51 12.27
CA ALA A 65 31.79 7.48 13.21
C ALA A 65 33.24 7.05 13.43
N ALA A 66 34.12 7.62 12.61
CA ALA A 66 35.56 7.61 12.79
C ALA A 66 35.95 8.46 14.01
#